data_AF-A0A8I2AGS7-F1
#
_entry.id   AF-A0A8I2AGS7-F1
#
_cell.length_a   1.000
_cell.length_b   1.000
_cell.length_c   1.000
_cell.angle_alpha   90.00
_cell.angle_beta   90.00
_cell.angle_gamma   90.00
#
_symmetry.space_group_name_H-M   'P 1'
#
loop_
_entity.id
_entity.type
_entity.pdbx_description
1 polymer ?
#
loop_
_entity_poly.entity_id
_entity_poly.type
_entity_poly.pdbx_seq_one_letter_code
_entity_poly.pdbx_strand_id
1 'polypeptide(L)'
;MASRKDTKKYIEYAIDEVISDCLNVLHLYPGKKEEEVYHLLRELVNTRNNLVYRVNHIEGKDDPRAVKAHFRSIENDLNHQIEQAIEKLSNIVKSND
;
A
#
# COMPACT_ATOMS: atom_id res chain seq x y z
N MET A 1 16.93 10.82 9.71
CA MET A 1 15.88 10.69 8.68
C MET A 1 16.17 9.41 7.91
N ALA A 2 15.18 8.55 7.73
CA ALA A 2 15.29 7.45 6.77
C ALA A 2 15.65 8.06 5.40
N SER A 3 16.61 7.48 4.68
CA SER A 3 16.96 7.98 3.36
C SER A 3 15.82 7.72 2.37
N ARG A 4 15.80 8.40 1.21
CA ARG A 4 14.83 8.07 0.14
C ARG A 4 14.86 6.59 -0.23
N LYS A 5 16.03 5.95 -0.11
CA LYS A 5 16.20 4.52 -0.35
C LYS A 5 15.45 3.70 0.71
N ASP A 6 15.58 4.06 1.98
CA ASP A 6 14.94 3.36 3.08
C ASP A 6 13.42 3.57 3.07
N THR A 7 12.95 4.79 2.73
CA THR A 7 11.51 5.06 2.58
C THR A 7 10.89 4.21 1.48
N LYS A 8 11.54 4.07 0.32
CA LYS A 8 11.04 3.21 -0.76
C LYS A 8 11.00 1.74 -0.35
N LYS A 9 12.06 1.25 0.29
CA LYS A 9 12.10 -0.13 0.82
C LYS A 9 10.99 -0.39 1.82
N TYR A 10 10.69 0.58 2.68
CA TYR A 10 9.61 0.46 3.65
C TYR A 10 8.23 0.41 2.97
N ILE A 11 7.98 1.27 1.96
CA ILE A 11 6.76 1.23 1.16
C ILE A 11 6.60 -0.12 0.46
N GLU A 12 7.66 -0.60 -0.20
CA GLU A 12 7.69 -1.89 -0.90
C GLU A 12 7.38 -3.02 0.08
N TYR A 13 8.11 -3.09 1.20
CA TYR A 13 7.88 -4.08 2.26
C TYR A 13 6.44 -4.07 2.77
N ALA A 14 5.92 -2.92 3.16
CA ALA A 14 4.59 -2.83 3.77
C ALA A 14 3.47 -3.20 2.79
N ILE A 15 3.58 -2.84 1.51
CA ILE A 15 2.61 -3.23 0.48
C ILE A 15 2.75 -4.71 0.11
N ASP A 16 3.97 -5.23 0.01
CA ASP A 16 4.22 -6.62 -0.36
C ASP A 16 3.70 -7.60 0.71
N GLU A 17 3.71 -7.21 2.00
CA GLU A 17 3.05 -7.98 3.08
C GLU A 17 1.54 -8.11 2.82
N VAL A 18 0.84 -7.02 2.49
CA VAL A 18 -0.61 -7.06 2.20
C VAL A 18 -0.91 -7.82 0.91
N ILE A 19 -0.03 -7.73 -0.09
CA ILE A 19 -0.12 -8.55 -1.31
C ILE A 19 0.00 -10.03 -0.96
N SER A 20 0.95 -10.40 -0.08
CA SER A 20 1.10 -11.78 0.41
C SER A 20 -0.19 -12.28 1.06
N ASP A 21 -0.84 -11.46 1.88
CA ASP A 21 -2.14 -11.78 2.48
C ASP A 21 -3.25 -11.98 1.43
N CYS A 22 -3.30 -11.15 0.39
CA CYS A 22 -4.23 -11.36 -0.73
C CYS A 22 -4.01 -12.72 -1.40
N LEU A 23 -2.75 -13.07 -1.67
CA LEU A 23 -2.39 -14.35 -2.30
C LEU A 23 -2.75 -15.53 -1.39
N ASN A 24 -2.56 -15.39 -0.08
CA ASN A 24 -2.98 -16.38 0.90
C ASN A 24 -4.50 -16.57 0.89
N VAL A 25 -5.29 -15.49 0.79
CA VAL A 25 -6.75 -15.59 0.69
C VAL A 25 -7.17 -16.33 -0.58
N LEU A 26 -6.60 -15.99 -1.74
CA LEU A 26 -6.88 -16.70 -3.00
C LEU A 26 -6.53 -18.18 -2.91
N HIS A 27 -5.44 -18.53 -2.22
CA HIS A 27 -5.01 -19.92 -2.08
C HIS A 27 -5.87 -20.71 -1.08
N LEU A 28 -6.22 -20.12 0.06
CA LEU A 28 -6.93 -20.79 1.14
C LEU A 28 -8.46 -20.82 0.92
N TYR A 29 -9.00 -19.87 0.16
CA TYR A 29 -10.43 -19.73 -0.12
C TYR A 29 -10.71 -19.66 -1.63
N PRO A 30 -10.41 -20.74 -2.39
CA PRO A 30 -10.62 -20.74 -3.83
C PRO A 30 -12.11 -20.49 -4.18
N GLY A 31 -12.34 -19.64 -5.17
CA GLY A 31 -13.67 -19.21 -5.63
C GLY A 31 -14.31 -18.09 -4.81
N LYS A 32 -13.78 -17.75 -3.63
CA LYS A 32 -14.38 -16.74 -2.75
C LYS A 32 -14.02 -15.33 -3.20
N LYS A 33 -14.94 -14.66 -3.90
CA LYS A 33 -14.81 -13.27 -4.34
C LYS A 33 -13.45 -12.97 -5.00
N GLU A 34 -12.93 -13.92 -5.79
CA GLU A 34 -11.57 -13.84 -6.33
C GLU A 34 -11.32 -12.55 -7.13
N GLU A 35 -12.31 -12.11 -7.91
CA GLU A 35 -12.24 -10.86 -8.67
C GLU A 35 -12.06 -9.63 -7.77
N GLU A 36 -12.68 -9.60 -6.58
CA GLU A 36 -12.48 -8.52 -5.61
C GLU A 36 -11.04 -8.53 -5.07
N VAL A 37 -10.47 -9.72 -4.83
CA VAL A 37 -9.08 -9.86 -4.37
C VAL A 37 -8.10 -9.48 -5.49
N TYR A 38 -8.35 -9.86 -6.74
CA TYR A 38 -7.53 -9.44 -7.89
C TYR A 38 -7.59 -7.93 -8.12
N HIS A 39 -8.76 -7.31 -7.93
CA HIS A 39 -8.89 -5.86 -7.98
C HIS A 39 -8.03 -5.21 -6.89
N LEU A 40 -8.11 -5.71 -5.66
CA LEU A 40 -7.30 -5.20 -4.53
C LEU A 40 -5.80 -5.34 -4.80
N LEU A 41 -5.33 -6.46 -5.35
CA LEU A 41 -3.94 -6.65 -5.77
C LEU A 41 -3.49 -5.55 -6.75
N ARG A 42 -4.33 -5.21 -7.73
CA ARG A 42 -4.03 -4.15 -8.70
C ARG A 42 -3.97 -2.77 -8.03
N GLU A 43 -4.89 -2.47 -7.10
CA GLU A 43 -4.86 -1.24 -6.31
C GLU A 43 -3.56 -1.13 -5.51
N LEU A 44 -3.14 -2.19 -4.83
CA LEU A 44 -1.91 -2.22 -4.03
C LEU A 44 -0.66 -1.96 -4.89
N VAL A 45 -0.55 -2.60 -6.07
CA VAL A 45 0.56 -2.37 -7.01
C VAL A 45 0.59 -0.91 -7.49
N ASN A 46 -0.58 -0.34 -7.80
CA ASN A 46 -0.68 1.06 -8.22
C ASN A 46 -0.28 2.02 -7.09
N THR A 47 -0.72 1.75 -5.86
CA THR A 47 -0.34 2.51 -4.66
C THR A 47 1.17 2.49 -4.45
N ARG A 48 1.81 1.31 -4.48
CA ARG A 48 3.28 1.20 -4.37
C ARG A 48 3.98 2.06 -5.42
N ASN A 49 3.58 1.95 -6.69
CA ASN A 49 4.18 2.70 -7.78
C ASN A 49 4.01 4.22 -7.60
N ASN A 50 2.83 4.67 -7.17
CA ASN A 50 2.55 6.09 -6.90
C ASN A 50 3.41 6.64 -5.75
N LEU A 51 3.46 5.93 -4.62
CA LEU A 51 4.21 6.37 -3.45
C LEU A 51 5.72 6.40 -3.75
N VAL A 52 6.25 5.36 -4.41
CA VAL A 52 7.65 5.33 -4.86
C VAL A 52 7.96 6.48 -5.82
N TYR A 53 7.04 6.80 -6.74
CA TYR A 53 7.17 7.97 -7.62
C TYR A 53 7.27 9.26 -6.80
N ARG A 54 6.39 9.48 -5.82
CA ARG A 54 6.39 10.67 -4.95
C ARG A 54 7.67 10.79 -4.11
N VAL A 55 8.24 9.67 -3.64
CA VAL A 55 9.54 9.69 -2.93
C VAL A 55 10.66 10.23 -3.85
N ASN A 56 10.63 9.90 -5.14
CA ASN A 56 11.61 10.38 -6.11
C ASN A 56 11.33 11.84 -6.55
N HIS A 57 10.07 12.28 -6.52
CA HIS A 57 9.60 13.58 -6.99
C HIS A 57 9.05 14.44 -5.84
N ILE A 58 9.98 15.00 -5.05
CA ILE A 58 9.64 15.92 -3.95
C ILE A 58 9.39 17.33 -4.52
N GLU A 59 8.27 17.93 -4.17
CA GLU A 59 7.97 19.34 -4.46
C GLU A 59 8.55 20.27 -3.38
N GLY A 60 8.92 21.50 -3.73
CA GLY A 60 9.44 22.46 -2.74
C GLY A 60 10.73 22.02 -2.05
N LYS A 61 11.67 21.41 -2.79
CA LYS A 61 12.92 20.85 -2.25
C LYS A 61 13.79 21.86 -1.49
N ASP A 62 13.60 23.14 -1.76
CA ASP A 62 14.33 24.24 -1.13
C ASP A 62 13.73 24.67 0.23
N ASP A 63 12.51 24.21 0.56
CA ASP A 63 11.88 24.44 1.87
C ASP A 63 11.87 23.15 2.71
N PRO A 64 12.67 23.07 3.80
CA PRO A 64 12.68 21.92 4.70
C PRO A 64 11.32 21.58 5.30
N ARG A 65 10.43 22.57 5.50
CA ARG A 65 9.07 22.33 6.02
C ARG A 65 8.21 21.63 4.96
N ALA A 66 8.27 22.09 3.72
CA ALA A 66 7.59 21.45 2.59
C ALA A 66 8.09 20.01 2.39
N VAL A 67 9.40 19.76 2.43
CA VAL A 67 9.97 18.41 2.32
C VAL A 67 9.44 17.49 3.43
N LYS A 68 9.39 17.99 4.67
CA LYS A 68 8.86 17.21 5.81
C LYS A 68 7.36 16.93 5.65
N ALA A 69 6.58 17.90 5.20
CA ALA A 69 5.16 17.73 4.93
C ALA A 69 4.91 16.69 3.81
N HIS A 70 5.73 16.72 2.76
CA HIS A 70 5.65 15.77 1.65
C HIS A 70 5.83 14.32 2.12
N PHE A 71 6.88 14.03 2.91
CA PHE A 71 7.07 12.67 3.43
C PHE A 71 5.98 12.23 4.42
N ARG A 72 5.47 13.15 5.24
CA ARG A 72 4.31 12.85 6.10
C ARG A 72 3.06 12.49 5.29
N SER A 73 2.84 13.16 4.15
CA SER A 73 1.71 12.79 3.27
C SER A 73 1.88 11.38 2.70
N ILE A 74 3.10 10.99 2.32
CA ILE A 74 3.40 9.64 1.81
C ILE A 74 3.14 8.59 2.89
N GLU A 75 3.56 8.86 4.12
CA GLU A 75 3.34 7.96 5.26
C GLU A 75 1.85 7.81 5.60
N ASN A 76 1.11 8.92 5.65
CA ASN A 76 -0.33 8.91 5.89
C ASN A 76 -1.08 8.12 4.81
N ASP A 77 -0.74 8.36 3.54
CA ASP A 77 -1.39 7.66 2.42
C ASP A 77 -1.04 6.17 2.42
N LEU A 78 0.20 5.79 2.74
CA LEU A 78 0.59 4.38 2.89
C LEU A 78 -0.26 3.71 3.97
N ASN A 79 -0.32 4.30 5.17
CA ASN A 79 -1.06 3.74 6.30
C ASN A 79 -2.55 3.61 5.99
N HIS A 80 -3.14 4.64 5.37
CA HIS A 80 -4.55 4.64 4.99
C HIS A 80 -4.86 3.55 3.97
N GLN A 81 -4.02 3.36 2.96
CA GLN A 81 -4.21 2.33 1.93
C GLN A 81 -4.07 0.92 2.51
N ILE A 82 -3.12 0.72 3.45
CA ILE A 82 -2.97 -0.56 4.16
C ILE A 82 -4.20 -0.86 5.00
N GLU A 83 -4.68 0.11 5.79
CA GLU A 83 -5.86 -0.05 6.64
C GLU A 83 -7.09 -0.45 5.81
N GLN A 84 -7.34 0.26 4.70
CA GLN A 84 -8.43 -0.06 3.78
C GLN A 84 -8.29 -1.44 3.14
N ALA A 85 -7.08 -1.82 2.74
CA ALA A 85 -6.85 -3.13 2.12
C ALA A 85 -7.10 -4.27 3.12
N ILE A 86 -6.60 -4.14 4.35
CA ILE A 86 -6.82 -5.11 5.41
C ILE A 86 -8.31 -5.21 5.77
N GLU A 87 -9.02 -4.09 5.85
CA GLU A 87 -10.47 -4.09 6.11
C GLU A 87 -11.23 -4.81 4.99
N LYS A 88 -10.94 -4.51 3.72
CA LYS A 88 -11.53 -5.19 2.56
C LYS A 88 -11.27 -6.70 2.61
N LEU A 89 -10.02 -7.11 2.83
CA LEU A 89 -9.64 -8.52 2.98
C LEU A 89 -10.38 -9.19 4.13
N SER A 90 -10.47 -8.54 5.30
CA SER A 90 -11.18 -9.07 6.45
C SER A 90 -12.65 -9.33 6.14
N ASN A 91 -13.29 -8.41 5.41
CA ASN A 91 -14.69 -8.55 5.00
C ASN A 91 -14.89 -9.67 3.99
N ILE A 92 -13.95 -9.86 3.04
CA ILE A 92 -13.96 -11.01 2.11
C ILE A 92 -13.83 -12.32 2.88
N VAL A 93 -12.90 -12.43 3.84
CA VAL A 93 -12.70 -13.66 4.60
C VAL A 93 -13.92 -13.97 5.48
N LYS A 94 -14.56 -12.96 6.07
CA LYS A 94 -15.74 -13.12 6.93
C LYS A 94 -17.07 -13.31 6.18
N SER A 95 -17.16 -12.99 4.89
CA SER A 95 -18.41 -13.17 4.14
C SER A 95 -18.79 -14.65 4.08
N ASN A 96 -20.08 -14.97 4.10
CA ASN A 96 -20.57 -16.36 4.03
C ASN A 96 -20.95 -16.75 2.58
N ASP A 97 -20.22 -16.24 1.59
CA ASP A 97 -20.44 -16.65 0.18
C ASP A 97 -20.15 -18.15 -0.01
#